data_AF-A0A1F8JIF7-F1
#
_entry.id   AF-A0A1F8JIF7-F1
#
_cell.length_a   1.000
_cell.length_b   1.000
_cell.length_c   1.000
_cell.angle_alpha   90.00
_cell.angle_beta   90.00
_cell.angle_gamma   90.00
#
_symmetry.space_group_name_H-M   'P 1'
#
loop_
_entity.id
_entity.type
_entity.pdbx_description
1 polymer ?
#
loop_
_entity_poly.entity_id
_entity_poly.type
_entity_poly.pdbx_seq_one_letter_code
_entity_poly.pdbx_strand_id
1 'polypeptide(L)'
;MKFYIRWIFLPAIFSCLFADIIDRNQNPLPEELVDPALRIAEVINDGQTLILSDDSKWEIAPEYQNIAAGWLGAAEVSIKKVSDKGEYNYSIYNHWTESEVLARPATNSH
;
A
#
# COMPACT_ATOMS: atom_id res chain seq x y z
N MET A 1 49.70 -53.01 -20.68
CA MET A 1 49.45 -51.72 -21.37
C MET A 1 48.08 -51.23 -20.91
N LYS A 2 48.01 -50.02 -20.33
CA LYS A 2 46.79 -49.20 -20.10
C LYS A 2 45.74 -49.73 -19.09
N PHE A 3 45.07 -48.94 -18.26
CA PHE A 3 45.31 -47.66 -17.58
C PHE A 3 44.26 -47.62 -16.44
N TYR A 4 44.67 -47.25 -15.23
CA TYR A 4 43.79 -47.07 -14.07
C TYR A 4 42.87 -45.87 -14.26
N ILE A 5 41.55 -46.04 -14.14
CA ILE A 5 40.62 -44.92 -14.01
C ILE A 5 40.43 -44.64 -12.52
N ARG A 6 41.08 -43.56 -12.10
CA ARG A 6 40.98 -42.91 -10.79
C ARG A 6 39.56 -42.42 -10.54
N TRP A 7 39.13 -42.55 -9.29
CA TRP A 7 38.10 -41.75 -8.66
C TRP A 7 38.39 -40.26 -8.88
N ILE A 8 37.43 -39.53 -9.47
CA ILE A 8 37.43 -38.08 -9.48
C ILE A 8 36.16 -37.64 -8.75
N PHE A 9 36.40 -37.14 -7.54
CA PHE A 9 35.52 -36.27 -6.77
C PHE A 9 34.98 -35.15 -7.68
N LEU A 10 33.65 -35.02 -7.76
CA LEU A 10 33.03 -33.78 -8.22
C LEU A 10 33.32 -32.70 -7.17
N PRO A 11 34.03 -31.61 -7.51
CA PRO A 11 34.24 -30.52 -6.59
C PRO A 11 32.92 -29.75 -6.43
N ALA A 12 32.62 -29.38 -5.18
CA ALA A 12 31.66 -28.36 -4.85
C ALA A 12 32.00 -27.07 -5.62
N ILE A 13 31.16 -26.69 -6.58
CA ILE A 13 31.19 -25.37 -7.21
C ILE A 13 29.79 -24.77 -7.01
N PHE A 14 29.60 -24.18 -5.84
CA PHE A 14 28.61 -23.14 -5.64
C PHE A 14 29.24 -22.06 -4.75
N SER A 15 30.32 -21.48 -5.28
CA SER A 15 30.86 -20.22 -4.78
C SER A 15 30.36 -19.09 -5.67
N CYS A 16 29.63 -18.18 -5.04
CA CYS A 16 29.56 -16.75 -5.32
C CYS A 16 29.21 -16.32 -6.75
N LEU A 17 27.95 -15.95 -6.96
CA LEU A 17 27.62 -14.81 -7.82
C LEU A 17 26.49 -13.98 -7.19
N PHE A 18 26.76 -13.42 -6.01
CA PHE A 18 26.21 -12.11 -5.66
C PHE A 18 27.18 -11.08 -6.22
N ALA A 19 26.77 -10.36 -7.26
CA ALA A 19 27.14 -8.96 -7.48
C ALA A 19 26.54 -8.47 -8.80
N ASP A 20 25.78 -7.37 -8.67
CA ASP A 20 25.65 -6.30 -9.66
C ASP A 20 24.96 -6.57 -10.99
N ILE A 21 23.61 -6.53 -11.00
CA ILE A 21 22.85 -5.74 -11.98
C ILE A 21 21.54 -5.22 -11.34
N ILE A 22 21.59 -4.21 -10.49
CA ILE A 22 20.53 -3.18 -10.39
C ILE A 22 21.22 -1.83 -10.24
N ASP A 23 21.85 -1.37 -11.33
CA ASP A 23 22.34 0.00 -11.46
C ASP A 23 21.20 0.86 -12.06
N ARG A 24 20.87 1.94 -11.34
CA ARG A 24 20.22 3.19 -11.74
C ARG A 24 18.87 3.11 -12.47
N ASN A 25 17.81 3.21 -11.68
CA ASN A 25 16.82 4.24 -11.98
C ASN A 25 16.34 4.88 -10.68
N GLN A 26 17.08 5.89 -10.24
CA GLN A 26 16.68 6.78 -9.16
C GLN A 26 15.54 7.68 -9.66
N ASN A 27 14.32 7.15 -9.64
CA ASN A 27 13.17 8.00 -9.35
C ASN A 27 12.68 7.53 -7.98
N PRO A 28 12.88 8.28 -6.89
CA PRO A 28 12.18 7.96 -5.66
C PRO A 28 10.69 8.11 -5.99
N LEU A 29 10.01 6.98 -6.16
CA LEU A 29 8.57 6.94 -6.03
C LEU A 29 8.27 7.66 -4.71
N PRO A 30 7.36 8.66 -4.69
CA PRO A 30 7.07 9.39 -3.47
C PRO A 30 6.75 8.35 -2.40
N GLU A 31 7.50 8.38 -1.29
CA GLU A 31 7.43 7.42 -0.19
C GLU A 31 5.98 7.05 0.06
N GLU A 32 5.58 5.94 -0.52
CA GLU A 32 4.32 5.31 -0.24
C GLU A 32 4.50 4.81 1.18
N LEU A 33 3.92 5.54 2.13
CA LEU A 33 3.77 5.07 3.50
C LEU A 33 2.84 3.86 3.42
N VAL A 34 3.39 2.72 2.98
CA VAL A 34 2.73 1.42 3.03
C VAL A 34 2.83 0.98 4.48
N ASP A 35 2.00 1.58 5.32
CA ASP A 35 1.74 1.09 6.66
C ASP A 35 1.01 -0.25 6.49
N PRO A 36 1.60 -1.38 6.90
CA PRO A 36 1.04 -2.68 6.59
C PRO A 36 -0.27 -2.85 7.37
N ALA A 37 -1.39 -2.82 6.63
CA ALA A 37 -2.75 -3.14 7.05
C ALA A 37 -3.58 -2.02 7.71
N LEU A 38 -3.53 -0.79 7.20
CA LEU A 38 -4.60 0.17 7.48
C LEU A 38 -5.94 -0.38 6.96
N ARG A 39 -6.93 -0.50 7.84
CA ARG A 39 -8.25 -1.05 7.51
C ARG A 39 -9.35 -0.09 7.89
N ILE A 40 -10.50 -0.20 7.23
CA ILE A 40 -11.71 0.49 7.66
C ILE A 40 -12.19 -0.14 8.96
N ALA A 41 -12.19 0.62 10.05
CA ALA A 41 -12.80 0.20 11.31
C ALA A 41 -14.30 0.47 11.30
N GLU A 42 -14.71 1.67 10.86
CA GLU A 42 -16.10 2.10 10.85
C GLU A 42 -16.39 3.09 9.71
N VAL A 43 -17.64 3.06 9.21
CA VAL A 43 -18.20 4.05 8.29
C VAL A 43 -19.36 4.74 8.98
N ILE A 44 -19.29 6.06 9.13
CA ILE A 44 -20.23 6.87 9.91
C ILE A 44 -20.96 7.85 8.99
N ASN A 45 -22.20 8.20 9.37
CA ASN A 45 -23.04 9.19 8.70
C ASN A 45 -23.15 8.92 7.20
N ASP A 46 -23.56 7.70 6.84
CA ASP A 46 -23.80 7.28 5.45
C ASP A 46 -22.61 7.54 4.50
N GLY A 47 -21.38 7.25 4.96
CA GLY A 47 -20.18 7.40 4.14
C GLY A 47 -19.51 8.76 4.23
N GLN A 48 -20.01 9.68 5.06
CA GLN A 48 -19.38 10.99 5.27
C GLN A 48 -18.06 10.90 6.03
N THR A 49 -17.93 9.94 6.96
CA THR A 49 -16.71 9.80 7.77
C THR A 49 -16.25 8.35 7.82
N LEU A 50 -14.97 8.14 7.57
CA LEU A 50 -14.30 6.86 7.77
C LEU A 50 -13.46 6.93 9.05
N ILE A 51 -13.59 5.89 9.88
CA ILE A 51 -12.64 5.61 10.95
C ILE A 51 -11.79 4.44 10.51
N LEU A 52 -10.48 4.60 10.59
CA LEU A 52 -9.52 3.57 10.23
C LEU A 52 -9.02 2.83 11.47
N SER A 53 -8.34 1.71 11.27
CA SER A 53 -7.85 0.82 12.34
C SER A 53 -6.79 1.45 13.25
N ASP A 54 -6.23 2.59 12.87
CA ASP A 54 -5.33 3.42 13.68
C ASP A 54 -6.07 4.51 14.47
N ASP A 55 -7.41 4.42 14.54
CA ASP A 55 -8.34 5.41 15.11
C ASP A 55 -8.33 6.78 14.39
N SER A 56 -7.66 6.90 13.24
CA SER A 56 -7.69 8.11 12.44
C SER A 56 -9.06 8.31 11.81
N LYS A 57 -9.52 9.57 11.81
CA LYS A 57 -10.83 9.96 11.26
C LYS A 57 -10.63 10.76 9.99
N TRP A 58 -11.37 10.37 8.96
CA TRP A 58 -11.28 10.95 7.63
C TRP A 58 -12.66 11.37 7.15
N GLU A 59 -12.77 12.63 6.75
CA GLU A 59 -13.99 13.16 6.15
C GLU A 59 -13.92 12.97 4.64
N ILE A 60 -14.98 12.39 4.08
CA ILE A 60 -15.09 12.07 2.66
C ILE A 60 -15.72 13.23 1.90
N ALA A 61 -15.16 13.54 0.74
CA ALA A 61 -15.69 14.55 -0.16
C ALA A 61 -17.15 14.22 -0.54
N PRO A 62 -18.08 15.20 -0.52
CA PRO A 62 -19.52 14.96 -0.67
C PRO A 62 -19.89 14.13 -1.91
N GLU A 63 -19.19 14.32 -3.02
CA GLU A 63 -19.43 13.61 -4.27
C GLU A 63 -19.05 12.12 -4.24
N TYR A 64 -18.27 11.68 -3.25
CA TYR A 64 -17.84 10.30 -3.06
C TYR A 64 -18.57 9.58 -1.90
N GLN A 65 -19.47 10.25 -1.17
CA GLN A 65 -20.15 9.66 0.00
C GLN A 65 -20.91 8.38 -0.34
N ASN A 66 -21.61 8.35 -1.48
CA ASN A 66 -22.34 7.15 -1.92
C ASN A 66 -21.41 5.95 -2.19
N ILE A 67 -20.16 6.20 -2.60
CA ILE A 67 -19.14 5.16 -2.80
C ILE A 67 -18.68 4.65 -1.45
N ALA A 68 -18.28 5.57 -0.56
CA ALA A 68 -17.81 5.26 0.79
C ALA A 68 -18.88 4.59 1.67
N ALA A 69 -20.17 4.92 1.49
CA ALA A 69 -21.30 4.30 2.19
C ALA A 69 -21.41 2.80 1.91
N GLY A 70 -20.95 2.36 0.73
CA GLY A 70 -20.90 0.95 0.35
C GLY A 70 -19.68 0.20 0.90
N TRP A 71 -18.74 0.90 1.55
CA TRP A 71 -17.54 0.29 2.09
C TRP A 71 -17.86 -0.41 3.41
N LEU A 72 -17.55 -1.70 3.48
CA LEU A 72 -17.76 -2.51 4.66
C LEU A 72 -16.52 -2.51 5.57
N GLY A 73 -16.72 -2.71 6.87
CA GLY A 73 -15.65 -2.80 7.85
C GLY A 73 -14.66 -3.95 7.56
N ALA A 74 -13.41 -3.75 7.99
CA ALA A 74 -12.21 -4.56 7.78
C ALA A 74 -11.58 -4.54 6.37
N ALA A 75 -12.10 -3.74 5.42
CA ALA A 75 -11.46 -3.59 4.12
C ALA A 75 -10.09 -2.91 4.23
N GLU A 76 -9.10 -3.45 3.52
CA GLU A 76 -7.76 -2.86 3.44
C GLU A 76 -7.79 -1.60 2.58
N VAL A 77 -7.13 -0.55 3.07
CA VAL A 77 -7.07 0.75 2.40
C VAL A 77 -5.65 1.27 2.29
N SER A 78 -5.40 2.03 1.23
CA SER A 78 -4.18 2.84 1.08
C SER A 78 -4.55 4.31 1.00
N ILE A 79 -3.72 5.17 1.60
CA ILE A 79 -3.93 6.61 1.61
C ILE A 79 -2.80 7.27 0.85
N LYS A 80 -3.15 8.11 -0.12
CA LYS A 80 -2.19 8.89 -0.90
C LYS A 80 -2.54 10.36 -0.86
N LYS A 81 -1.55 11.21 -0.59
CA LYS A 81 -1.72 12.66 -0.71
C LYS A 81 -1.83 13.04 -2.19
N VAL A 82 -2.85 13.79 -2.54
CA VAL A 82 -3.12 14.27 -3.89
C VAL A 82 -2.99 15.79 -3.90
N SER A 83 -1.98 16.29 -4.60
CA SER A 83 -1.84 17.72 -4.87
C SER A 83 -3.02 18.20 -5.75
N ASP A 84 -3.42 19.45 -5.62
CA ASP A 84 -4.36 20.14 -6.52
C ASP A 84 -5.87 19.87 -6.34
N LYS A 85 -6.29 19.16 -5.29
CA LYS A 85 -7.71 18.84 -5.01
C LYS A 85 -8.39 19.72 -3.93
N GLY A 86 -7.78 20.85 -3.58
CA GLY A 86 -8.36 21.81 -2.64
C GLY A 86 -8.36 21.28 -1.21
N GLU A 87 -9.52 21.29 -0.56
CA GLU A 87 -9.67 20.91 0.86
C GLU A 87 -9.58 19.39 1.08
N TYR A 88 -9.97 18.57 0.09
CA TYR A 88 -9.87 17.11 0.12
C TYR A 88 -8.62 16.65 -0.64
N ASN A 89 -7.46 16.85 -0.01
CA ASN A 89 -6.14 16.63 -0.60
C ASN A 89 -5.55 15.23 -0.34
N TYR A 90 -6.38 14.27 0.06
CA TYR A 90 -6.00 12.86 0.19
C TYR A 90 -6.96 12.00 -0.63
N SER A 91 -6.43 10.90 -1.14
CA SER A 91 -7.18 9.82 -1.75
C SER A 91 -7.08 8.62 -0.83
N ILE A 92 -8.21 7.98 -0.58
CA ILE A 92 -8.29 6.69 0.10
C ILE A 92 -8.75 5.69 -0.95
N TYR A 93 -7.97 4.63 -1.15
CA TYR A 93 -8.28 3.54 -2.07
C TYR A 93 -8.66 2.30 -1.29
N ASN A 94 -9.81 1.70 -1.61
CA ASN A 94 -10.29 0.47 -1.00
C ASN A 94 -9.94 -0.73 -1.90
N HIS A 95 -9.09 -1.61 -1.40
CA HIS A 95 -8.55 -2.75 -2.16
C HIS A 95 -9.58 -3.87 -2.41
N TRP A 96 -10.70 -3.90 -1.67
CA TRP A 96 -11.73 -4.92 -1.86
C TRP A 96 -12.75 -4.54 -2.92
N THR A 97 -13.10 -3.26 -2.99
CA THR A 97 -14.06 -2.73 -3.96
C THR A 97 -13.39 -2.11 -5.17
N GLU A 98 -12.06 -2.02 -5.17
CA GLU A 98 -11.24 -1.35 -6.18
C GLU A 98 -11.69 0.08 -6.46
N SER A 99 -12.23 0.76 -5.45
CA SER A 99 -12.79 2.11 -5.56
C SER A 99 -11.98 3.13 -4.77
N GLU A 100 -12.01 4.37 -5.22
CA GLU A 100 -11.23 5.48 -4.68
C GLU A 100 -12.16 6.61 -4.27
N VAL A 101 -11.86 7.25 -3.13
CA VAL A 101 -12.59 8.43 -2.65
C VAL A 101 -11.61 9.53 -2.26
N LEU A 102 -12.01 10.79 -2.47
CA LEU A 102 -11.27 11.92 -1.95
C LEU A 102 -11.66 12.17 -0.50
N ALA A 103 -10.67 12.47 0.33
CA ALA A 103 -10.81 12.64 1.76
C ALA A 103 -9.88 13.72 2.31
N ARG A 104 -10.15 14.11 3.56
CA ARG A 104 -9.28 14.95 4.39
C ARG A 104 -9.28 14.44 5.83
N PRO A 105 -8.22 14.70 6.61
CA PRO A 105 -8.27 14.43 8.05
C PRO A 105 -9.44 15.19 8.68
N ALA A 106 -10.29 14.50 9.43
CA ALA A 106 -11.37 15.16 10.16
C ALA A 106 -10.75 16.00 11.27
N THR A 107 -10.85 17.32 11.17
CA THR A 107 -10.47 18.21 12.28
C THR A 107 -11.37 17.86 13.46
N ASN A 108 -10.78 17.42 14.57
CA ASN A 108 -11.53 17.13 15.80
C ASN A 108 -12.49 18.29 16.08
N SER A 109 -13.79 18.03 15.91
CA SER A 109 -14.82 18.96 16.33
C SER A 109 -14.79 18.96 17.85
N HIS A 110 -14.24 20.05 18.37
CA HIS A 110 -13.90 20.27 19.76
C HIS A 110 -15.14 20.39 20.66
#